data_AF-A0A8T4UIR8-F1
#
_entry.id   AF-A0A8T4UIR8-F1
#
_cell.length_a   1.000
_cell.length_b   1.000
_cell.length_c   1.000
_cell.angle_alpha   90.00
_cell.angle_beta   90.00
_cell.angle_gamma   90.00
#
_symmetry.space_group_name_H-M   'P 1'
#
loop_
_entity.id
_entity.type
_entity.pdbx_description
1 polymer ?
#
loop_
_entity_poly.entity_id
_entity_poly.type
_entity_poly.pdbx_seq_one_letter_code
_entity_poly.pdbx_strand_id
1 'polypeptide(L)'
;MNYNPFTRPVRYAVLVGGLDTEQKLGVEGTIHDLAKEFQKRGFRIALVTNAIAGQLERVLTEVETLCQRAERLPKVIFYYCGHHGEPGFQLVDGIYKRDELFYRLKQIRGERLGIFDCCHAGIMNRFAGNSTTILAASNEDDLAYACTNKNGNKRLILGEEIIEFMQGNPEKFSLGRLFKEIEKDLQNNGWQVPELRGDRAFQIPGKC
;
A
#
# COMPACT_ATOMS: atom_id res chain seq x y z
N MET A 1 12.32 -31.78 -3.63
CA MET A 1 11.33 -31.38 -2.59
C MET A 1 9.95 -31.70 -3.12
N ASN A 2 9.20 -32.56 -2.44
CA ASN A 2 7.83 -32.89 -2.83
C ASN A 2 6.90 -31.74 -2.42
N TYR A 3 6.35 -31.05 -3.42
CA TYR A 3 5.44 -29.94 -3.21
C TYR A 3 4.06 -30.46 -2.80
N ASN A 4 3.57 -30.04 -1.62
CA ASN A 4 2.16 -30.23 -1.26
C ASN A 4 1.34 -29.08 -1.89
N PRO A 5 0.48 -29.34 -2.89
CA PRO A 5 -0.30 -28.30 -3.56
C PRO A 5 -1.34 -27.64 -2.63
N PHE A 6 -1.65 -28.24 -1.48
CA PHE A 6 -2.67 -27.77 -0.54
C PHE A 6 -2.17 -26.71 0.47
N THR A 7 -0.86 -26.46 0.56
CA THR A 7 -0.32 -25.43 1.48
C THR A 7 -0.42 -24.03 0.89
N ARG A 8 -1.23 -23.15 1.48
CA ARG A 8 -1.37 -21.76 1.00
C ARG A 8 -0.03 -21.00 1.13
N PRO A 9 0.32 -20.10 0.18
CA PRO A 9 1.51 -19.26 0.32
C PRO A 9 1.39 -18.36 1.56
N VAL A 10 2.50 -18.10 2.23
CA VAL A 10 2.54 -17.19 3.37
C VAL A 10 2.28 -15.77 2.89
N ARG A 11 1.42 -15.04 3.60
CA ARG A 11 1.01 -13.68 3.26
C ARG A 11 1.43 -12.73 4.36
N TYR A 12 2.15 -11.67 3.99
CA TYR A 12 2.59 -10.62 4.90
C TYR A 12 1.99 -9.27 4.47
N ALA A 13 1.64 -8.44 5.45
CA ALA A 13 1.28 -7.06 5.22
C ALA A 13 2.09 -6.18 6.19
N VAL A 14 2.89 -5.28 5.63
CA VAL A 14 3.61 -4.23 6.36
C VAL A 14 2.81 -2.95 6.19
N LEU A 15 2.21 -2.46 7.27
CA LEU A 15 1.32 -1.30 7.27
C LEU A 15 2.00 -0.17 8.04
N VAL A 16 2.30 0.93 7.35
CA VAL A 16 3.14 2.02 7.85
C VAL A 16 2.34 3.31 7.82
N GLY A 17 2.14 3.90 9.00
CA GLY A 17 1.62 5.26 9.14
C GLY A 17 2.76 6.24 9.40
N GLY A 18 2.96 7.18 8.49
CA GLY A 18 3.92 8.28 8.62
C GLY A 18 3.46 9.35 9.62
N LEU A 19 4.02 10.55 9.49
CA LEU A 19 3.69 11.70 10.33
C LEU A 19 2.25 12.19 10.06
N ASP A 20 1.46 12.40 11.12
CA ASP A 20 0.14 13.05 11.09
C ASP A 20 -0.06 13.88 12.39
N THR A 21 0.69 14.98 12.52
CA THR A 21 0.83 15.76 13.78
C THR A 21 -0.48 16.28 14.35
N GLU A 22 -1.50 16.46 13.53
CA GLU A 22 -2.81 16.98 13.95
C GLU A 22 -3.95 15.99 13.75
N GLN A 23 -3.62 14.70 13.49
CA GLN A 23 -4.57 13.64 13.16
C GLN A 23 -5.56 14.07 12.06
N LYS A 24 -5.11 14.93 11.16
CA LYS A 24 -5.95 15.56 10.14
C LYS A 24 -6.23 14.61 8.99
N LEU A 25 -5.33 13.67 8.74
CA LEU A 25 -5.44 12.68 7.68
C LEU A 25 -6.13 11.40 8.17
N GLY A 26 -6.04 11.10 9.46
CA GLY A 26 -6.60 9.86 10.02
C GLY A 26 -5.71 8.65 9.77
N VAL A 27 -4.39 8.86 9.65
CA VAL A 27 -3.37 7.84 9.34
C VAL A 27 -3.51 6.62 10.24
N GLU A 28 -3.52 6.83 11.55
CA GLU A 28 -3.60 5.75 12.55
C GLU A 28 -4.90 4.94 12.41
N GLY A 29 -6.03 5.62 12.26
CA GLY A 29 -7.32 4.96 12.06
C GLY A 29 -7.36 4.10 10.80
N THR A 30 -6.84 4.61 9.69
CA THR A 30 -6.76 3.88 8.42
C THR A 30 -5.91 2.61 8.53
N ILE A 31 -4.70 2.68 9.08
CA ILE A 31 -3.82 1.50 9.18
C ILE A 31 -4.36 0.45 10.15
N HIS A 32 -5.02 0.84 11.24
CA HIS A 32 -5.62 -0.11 12.18
C HIS A 32 -6.79 -0.87 11.56
N ASP A 33 -7.64 -0.19 10.78
CA ASP A 33 -8.76 -0.86 10.13
C ASP A 33 -8.30 -1.75 8.97
N LEU A 34 -7.31 -1.32 8.18
CA LEU A 34 -6.63 -2.18 7.22
C LEU A 34 -6.00 -3.42 7.89
N ALA A 35 -5.33 -3.25 9.03
CA ALA A 35 -4.75 -4.36 9.78
C ALA A 35 -5.79 -5.43 10.14
N LYS A 36 -6.94 -5.01 10.67
CA LYS A 36 -8.06 -5.91 10.98
C LYS A 36 -8.52 -6.67 9.75
N GLU A 37 -8.72 -5.98 8.63
CA GLU A 37 -9.22 -6.60 7.40
C GLU A 37 -8.20 -7.56 6.76
N PHE A 38 -6.91 -7.21 6.75
CA PHE A 38 -5.87 -8.12 6.27
C PHE A 38 -5.70 -9.33 7.20
N GLN A 39 -5.79 -9.14 8.52
CA GLN A 39 -5.70 -10.24 9.49
C GLN A 39 -6.85 -11.24 9.32
N LYS A 40 -8.09 -10.78 9.13
CA LYS A 40 -9.24 -11.65 8.81
C LYS A 40 -9.01 -12.51 7.56
N ARG A 41 -8.13 -12.07 6.65
CA ARG A 41 -7.78 -12.74 5.38
C ARG A 41 -6.50 -13.59 5.47
N GLY A 42 -5.99 -13.79 6.68
CA GLY A 42 -4.84 -14.66 6.97
C GLY A 42 -3.48 -14.05 6.65
N PHE A 43 -3.39 -12.71 6.58
CA PHE A 43 -2.10 -12.04 6.50
C PHE A 43 -1.46 -11.97 7.90
N ARG A 44 -0.14 -12.16 7.94
CA ARG A 44 0.70 -11.79 9.08
C ARG A 44 0.97 -10.29 9.00
N ILE A 45 0.56 -9.54 10.01
CA ILE A 45 0.60 -8.08 9.98
C ILE A 45 1.81 -7.59 10.77
N ALA A 46 2.59 -6.70 10.15
CA ALA A 46 3.52 -5.82 10.85
C ALA A 46 2.99 -4.40 10.75
N LEU A 47 2.62 -3.82 11.89
CA LEU A 47 2.02 -2.49 11.97
C LEU A 47 3.04 -1.52 12.57
N VAL A 48 3.27 -0.40 11.89
CA VAL A 48 4.18 0.67 12.32
C VAL A 48 3.39 1.97 12.31
N THR A 49 2.87 2.38 13.48
CA THR A 49 2.20 3.68 13.67
C THR A 49 3.23 4.73 14.06
N ASN A 50 3.01 6.00 13.67
CA ASN A 50 3.95 7.10 13.96
C ASN A 50 5.39 6.70 13.63
N ALA A 51 5.56 6.18 12.41
CA ALA A 51 6.75 5.46 12.02
C ALA A 51 8.01 6.35 12.13
N ILE A 52 9.08 5.73 12.63
CA ILE A 52 10.44 6.26 12.57
C ILE A 52 11.30 5.35 11.70
N ALA A 53 12.36 5.90 11.08
CA ALA A 53 13.16 5.19 10.08
C ALA A 53 13.75 3.87 10.61
N GLY A 54 14.32 3.90 11.81
CA GLY A 54 14.95 2.71 12.41
C GLY A 54 13.95 1.58 12.76
N GLN A 55 12.70 1.91 13.06
CA GLN A 55 11.66 0.91 13.29
C GLN A 55 11.19 0.27 11.98
N LEU A 56 11.00 1.10 10.95
CA LEU A 56 10.63 0.63 9.61
C LEU A 56 11.69 -0.32 9.04
N GLU A 57 12.97 0.04 9.13
CA GLU A 57 14.10 -0.80 8.71
C GLU A 57 14.11 -2.17 9.41
N ARG A 58 13.87 -2.18 10.72
CA ARG A 58 13.82 -3.42 11.51
C ARG A 58 12.69 -4.34 11.03
N VAL A 59 11.50 -3.78 10.84
CA VAL A 59 10.33 -4.53 10.36
C VAL A 59 10.56 -5.07 8.95
N LEU A 60 11.08 -4.26 8.03
CA LEU A 60 11.40 -4.71 6.67
C LEU A 60 12.43 -5.84 6.68
N THR A 61 13.48 -5.74 7.51
CA THR A 61 14.50 -6.78 7.67
C THR A 61 13.93 -8.07 8.24
N GLU A 62 13.02 -7.98 9.20
CA GLU A 62 12.34 -9.14 9.77
C GLU A 62 11.47 -9.85 8.73
N VAL A 63 10.66 -9.09 7.98
CA VAL A 63 9.81 -9.63 6.92
C VAL A 63 10.65 -10.24 5.80
N GLU A 64 11.76 -9.60 5.41
CA GLU A 64 12.73 -10.15 4.47
C GLU A 64 13.24 -11.52 4.94
N THR A 65 13.72 -11.59 6.18
CA THR A 65 14.25 -12.83 6.79
C THR A 65 13.19 -13.93 6.83
N LEU A 66 11.96 -13.59 7.20
CA LEU A 66 10.84 -14.53 7.23
C LEU A 66 10.46 -15.03 5.82
N CYS A 67 10.50 -14.15 4.82
CA CYS A 67 10.22 -14.50 3.43
C CYS A 67 11.30 -15.40 2.81
N GLN A 68 12.57 -15.19 3.19
CA GLN A 68 13.69 -16.05 2.77
C GLN A 68 13.55 -17.48 3.34
N ARG A 69 13.07 -17.61 4.58
CA ARG A 69 12.88 -18.90 5.26
C ARG A 69 11.60 -19.63 4.88
N ALA A 70 10.66 -18.98 4.19
CA ALA A 70 9.41 -19.63 3.80
C ALA A 70 9.67 -20.81 2.83
N GLU A 71 8.83 -21.84 2.87
CA GLU A 71 8.93 -22.96 1.92
C GLU A 71 8.36 -22.60 0.53
N ARG A 72 7.33 -21.75 0.50
CA ARG A 72 6.69 -21.25 -0.72
C ARG A 72 7.03 -19.78 -0.97
N LEU A 73 6.92 -19.35 -2.22
CA LEU A 73 7.01 -17.93 -2.56
C LEU A 73 5.93 -17.15 -1.80
N PRO A 74 6.32 -16.18 -0.95
CA PRO A 74 5.36 -15.43 -0.18
C PRO A 74 4.72 -14.33 -1.03
N LYS A 75 3.61 -13.79 -0.52
CA LYS A 75 2.98 -12.57 -1.05
C LYS A 75 3.10 -11.48 0.00
N VAL A 76 3.63 -10.33 -0.38
CA VAL A 76 3.91 -9.23 0.54
C VAL A 76 3.19 -7.98 0.06
N ILE A 77 2.40 -7.39 0.96
CA ILE A 77 1.83 -6.06 0.78
C ILE A 77 2.64 -5.11 1.65
N PHE A 78 3.11 -4.02 1.06
CA PHE A 78 3.62 -2.86 1.76
C PHE A 78 2.58 -1.74 1.56
N TYR A 79 2.05 -1.20 2.63
CA TYR A 79 1.13 -0.07 2.60
C TYR A 79 1.76 1.08 3.39
N TYR A 80 1.88 2.24 2.76
CA TYR A 80 2.26 3.48 3.42
C TYR A 80 1.12 4.48 3.31
N CYS A 81 0.80 5.14 4.43
CA CYS A 81 -0.04 6.33 4.42
C CYS A 81 0.57 7.46 5.26
N GLY A 82 0.36 8.69 4.81
CA GLY A 82 0.88 9.90 5.46
C GLY A 82 1.31 10.95 4.45
N HIS A 83 2.21 11.84 4.86
CA HIS A 83 2.72 12.88 3.97
C HIS A 83 3.81 12.36 3.04
N HIS A 84 3.82 12.87 1.80
CA HIS A 84 5.01 12.87 0.96
C HIS A 84 6.06 13.80 1.57
N GLY A 85 7.33 13.45 1.45
CA GLY A 85 8.40 14.35 1.85
C GLY A 85 9.64 14.09 1.02
N GLU A 86 9.99 15.00 0.12
CA GLU A 86 11.09 14.81 -0.84
C GLU A 86 12.45 14.62 -0.13
N PRO A 87 13.25 13.56 -0.41
CA PRO A 87 13.14 12.59 -1.51
C PRO A 87 12.46 11.24 -1.18
N GLY A 88 11.55 11.20 -0.22
CA GLY A 88 10.65 10.06 -0.02
C GLY A 88 9.44 10.29 0.86
N PHE A 89 9.43 9.67 2.03
CA PHE A 89 8.25 9.59 2.91
C PHE A 89 8.50 10.37 4.19
N GLN A 90 7.54 11.19 4.59
CA GLN A 90 7.62 11.92 5.85
C GLN A 90 7.27 11.00 7.03
N LEU A 91 8.30 10.60 7.75
CA LEU A 91 8.23 9.90 9.02
C LEU A 91 8.27 10.89 10.19
N VAL A 92 8.15 10.37 11.42
CA VAL A 92 8.21 11.19 12.64
C VAL A 92 9.61 11.77 12.89
N ASP A 93 10.65 11.01 12.56
CA ASP A 93 12.06 11.39 12.77
C ASP A 93 12.74 11.99 11.53
N GLY A 94 12.00 12.20 10.45
CA GLY A 94 12.50 12.85 9.23
C GLY A 94 12.01 12.19 7.95
N ILE A 95 12.82 12.27 6.89
CA ILE A 95 12.50 11.66 5.60
C ILE A 95 13.13 10.28 5.49
N TYR A 96 12.32 9.28 5.17
CA TYR A 96 12.78 7.96 4.76
C TYR A 96 12.79 7.87 3.23
N LYS A 97 13.95 7.57 2.63
CA LYS A 97 14.14 7.76 1.18
C LYS A 97 13.45 6.67 0.38
N ARG A 98 12.92 7.02 -0.79
CA ARG A 98 12.33 6.05 -1.74
C ARG A 98 13.32 4.98 -2.16
N ASP A 99 14.56 5.38 -2.46
CA ASP A 99 15.62 4.45 -2.86
C ASP A 99 15.89 3.38 -1.79
N GLU A 100 15.91 3.78 -0.52
CA GLU A 100 16.11 2.87 0.61
C GLU A 100 14.95 1.88 0.72
N LEU A 101 13.71 2.37 0.66
CA LEU A 101 12.52 1.51 0.66
C LEU A 101 12.57 0.48 -0.48
N PHE A 102 12.76 0.95 -1.72
CA PHE A 102 12.69 0.07 -2.89
C PHE A 102 13.90 -0.87 -2.98
N TYR A 103 15.06 -0.48 -2.46
CA TYR A 103 16.19 -1.38 -2.26
C TYR A 103 15.79 -2.53 -1.33
N ARG A 104 15.16 -2.24 -0.18
CA ARG A 104 14.68 -3.26 0.78
C ARG A 104 13.60 -4.16 0.18
N LEU A 105 12.58 -3.57 -0.45
CA LEU A 105 11.50 -4.35 -1.07
C LEU A 105 12.05 -5.31 -2.15
N LYS A 106 13.08 -4.91 -2.91
CA LYS A 106 13.74 -5.78 -3.90
C LYS A 106 14.40 -7.02 -3.28
N GLN A 107 14.87 -6.95 -2.04
CA GLN A 107 15.45 -8.10 -1.32
C GLN A 107 14.41 -9.13 -0.86
N ILE A 108 13.15 -8.71 -0.68
CA ILE A 108 12.07 -9.59 -0.23
C ILE A 108 11.67 -10.52 -1.38
N ARG A 109 11.92 -11.83 -1.23
CA ARG A 109 11.48 -12.86 -2.19
C ARG A 109 9.96 -12.86 -2.35
N GLY A 110 9.46 -13.10 -3.57
CA GLY A 110 8.05 -13.39 -3.82
C GLY A 110 7.31 -12.27 -4.57
N GLU A 111 5.98 -12.34 -4.57
CA GLU A 111 5.13 -11.31 -5.15
C GLU A 111 5.03 -10.12 -4.18
N ARG A 112 5.20 -8.89 -4.69
CA ARG A 112 5.21 -7.66 -3.90
C ARG A 112 4.23 -6.66 -4.46
N LEU A 113 3.42 -6.09 -3.58
CA LEU A 113 2.52 -4.98 -3.86
C LEU A 113 2.87 -3.82 -2.93
N GLY A 114 3.26 -2.67 -3.48
CA GLY A 114 3.38 -1.40 -2.77
C GLY A 114 2.13 -0.54 -2.97
N ILE A 115 1.46 -0.19 -1.89
CA ILE A 115 0.30 0.70 -1.87
C ILE A 115 0.72 2.01 -1.19
N PHE A 116 0.58 3.13 -1.88
CA PHE A 116 1.04 4.43 -1.40
C PHE A 116 -0.11 5.42 -1.38
N ASP A 117 -0.55 5.72 -0.16
CA ASP A 117 -1.66 6.62 0.15
C ASP A 117 -1.11 7.96 0.66
N CYS A 118 -0.54 8.71 -0.27
CA CYS A 118 0.09 10.01 -0.02
C CYS A 118 0.06 10.87 -1.30
N CYS A 119 0.36 12.16 -1.17
CA CYS A 119 0.52 13.05 -2.34
C CYS A 119 1.67 12.56 -3.22
N HIS A 120 1.63 12.88 -4.52
CA HIS A 120 2.68 12.58 -5.49
C HIS A 120 3.04 11.08 -5.57
N ALA A 121 2.12 10.19 -5.17
CA ALA A 121 2.40 8.76 -5.01
C ALA A 121 2.73 8.07 -6.33
N GLY A 122 2.35 8.65 -7.47
CA GLY A 122 2.69 8.15 -8.81
C GLY A 122 4.20 8.07 -9.05
N ILE A 123 5.00 8.92 -8.38
CA ILE A 123 6.47 8.92 -8.51
C ILE A 123 7.11 7.57 -8.15
N MET A 124 6.43 6.77 -7.30
CA MET A 124 6.92 5.48 -6.81
C MET A 124 7.14 4.47 -7.94
N ASN A 125 6.40 4.58 -9.05
CA ASN A 125 6.56 3.73 -10.23
C ASN A 125 7.98 3.79 -10.81
N ARG A 126 8.64 4.94 -10.73
CA ARG A 126 10.03 5.12 -11.23
C ARG A 126 11.05 4.30 -10.45
N PHE A 127 10.79 4.02 -9.18
CA PHE A 127 11.71 3.32 -8.27
C PHE A 127 11.42 1.81 -8.18
N ALA A 128 10.15 1.44 -8.32
CA ALA A 128 9.66 0.06 -8.22
C ALA A 128 10.25 -0.87 -9.29
N GLY A 129 10.42 -0.36 -10.51
CA GLY A 129 10.76 -1.17 -11.69
C GLY A 129 9.79 -2.34 -11.89
N ASN A 130 10.27 -3.45 -12.47
CA ASN A 130 9.43 -4.63 -12.74
C ASN A 130 9.27 -5.57 -11.53
N SER A 131 9.87 -5.24 -10.39
CA SER A 131 9.94 -6.12 -9.22
C SER A 131 8.76 -6.02 -8.25
N THR A 132 8.04 -4.90 -8.27
CA THR A 132 6.98 -4.58 -7.32
C THR A 132 5.81 -3.95 -8.08
N THR A 133 4.61 -4.49 -7.92
CA THR A 133 3.39 -3.85 -8.43
C THR A 133 3.04 -2.67 -7.53
N ILE A 134 2.60 -1.55 -8.10
CA ILE A 134 2.28 -0.34 -7.35
C ILE A 134 0.79 -0.01 -7.47
N LEU A 135 0.20 0.43 -6.36
CA LEU A 135 -1.08 1.12 -6.30
C LEU A 135 -0.83 2.48 -5.63
N ALA A 136 -1.22 3.57 -6.28
CA ALA A 136 -0.95 4.92 -5.81
C ALA A 136 -2.28 5.69 -5.67
N ALA A 137 -2.44 6.45 -4.59
CA ALA A 137 -3.63 7.28 -4.35
C ALA A 137 -3.68 8.54 -5.23
N SER A 138 -2.55 8.92 -5.84
CA SER A 138 -2.39 10.13 -6.67
C SER A 138 -1.34 9.89 -7.74
N ASN A 139 -1.32 10.71 -8.80
CA ASN A 139 -0.25 10.68 -9.80
C ASN A 139 1.01 11.36 -9.23
N GLU A 140 2.01 11.66 -10.07
CA GLU A 140 3.23 12.34 -9.60
C GLU A 140 3.01 13.83 -9.30
N ASP A 141 2.02 14.46 -9.92
CA ASP A 141 1.79 15.91 -9.85
C ASP A 141 0.63 16.29 -8.90
N ASP A 142 -0.22 15.32 -8.54
CA ASP A 142 -1.44 15.52 -7.77
C ASP A 142 -1.30 15.18 -6.28
N LEU A 143 -2.28 15.66 -5.52
CA LEU A 143 -2.42 15.41 -4.09
C LEU A 143 -3.27 14.16 -3.83
N ALA A 144 -3.07 13.54 -2.67
CA ALA A 144 -4.01 12.58 -2.10
C ALA A 144 -4.86 13.26 -1.02
N TYR A 145 -6.06 12.73 -0.78
CA TYR A 145 -7.05 13.38 0.07
C TYR A 145 -7.56 12.47 1.18
N ALA A 146 -8.00 13.11 2.25
CA ALA A 146 -8.71 12.48 3.35
C ALA A 146 -10.23 12.63 3.17
N CYS A 147 -10.98 11.67 3.71
CA CYS A 147 -12.42 11.70 3.83
C CYS A 147 -12.84 11.48 5.30
N THR A 148 -14.14 11.65 5.55
CA THR A 148 -14.78 11.21 6.79
C THR A 148 -15.69 10.05 6.45
N ASN A 149 -15.46 8.88 7.05
CA ASN A 149 -16.29 7.72 6.78
C ASN A 149 -17.67 7.81 7.42
N LYS A 150 -18.53 6.82 7.13
CA LYS A 150 -19.91 6.74 7.67
C LYS A 150 -20.03 6.79 9.19
N ASN A 151 -18.95 6.46 9.91
CA ASN A 151 -18.90 6.48 11.38
C ASN A 151 -18.36 7.81 11.92
N GLY A 152 -18.16 8.82 11.07
CA GLY A 152 -17.63 10.13 11.47
C GLY A 152 -16.11 10.16 11.68
N ASN A 153 -15.39 9.10 11.31
CA ASN A 153 -13.94 9.03 11.51
C ASN A 153 -13.18 9.51 10.27
N LYS A 154 -12.14 10.33 10.47
CA LYS A 154 -11.22 10.73 9.41
C LYS A 154 -10.40 9.56 8.91
N ARG A 155 -10.23 9.45 7.59
CA ARG A 155 -9.50 8.39 6.89
C ARG A 155 -8.87 8.97 5.63
N LEU A 156 -7.82 8.33 5.10
CA LEU A 156 -7.44 8.55 3.70
C LEU A 156 -8.40 7.83 2.75
N ILE A 157 -8.69 8.45 1.60
CA ILE A 157 -9.67 7.97 0.63
C ILE A 157 -9.32 6.57 0.12
N LEU A 158 -8.10 6.37 -0.40
CA LEU A 158 -7.70 5.07 -0.96
C LEU A 158 -7.75 3.97 0.12
N GLY A 159 -7.28 4.24 1.33
CA GLY A 159 -7.39 3.33 2.45
C GLY A 159 -8.83 2.93 2.79
N GLU A 160 -9.76 3.89 2.81
CA GLU A 160 -11.18 3.63 3.05
C GLU A 160 -11.79 2.80 1.92
N GLU A 161 -11.52 3.13 0.65
CA GLU A 161 -12.02 2.37 -0.50
C GLU A 161 -11.54 0.91 -0.47
N ILE A 162 -10.27 0.67 -0.11
CA ILE A 162 -9.73 -0.68 0.07
C ILE A 162 -10.49 -1.43 1.19
N ILE A 163 -10.78 -0.76 2.30
CA ILE A 163 -11.54 -1.33 3.43
C ILE A 163 -12.97 -1.66 2.99
N GLU A 164 -13.66 -0.73 2.35
CA GLU A 164 -15.04 -0.91 1.87
C GLU A 164 -15.14 -2.04 0.85
N PHE A 165 -14.21 -2.08 -0.11
CA PHE A 165 -14.12 -3.18 -1.07
C PHE A 165 -13.96 -4.53 -0.36
N MET A 166 -13.04 -4.60 0.62
CA MET A 166 -12.82 -5.80 1.41
C MET A 166 -14.10 -6.22 2.15
N GLN A 167 -14.79 -5.29 2.79
CA GLN A 167 -15.99 -5.56 3.58
C GLN A 167 -17.22 -5.92 2.74
N GLY A 168 -17.41 -5.26 1.59
CA GLY A 168 -18.53 -5.50 0.68
C GLY A 168 -18.40 -6.79 -0.14
N ASN A 169 -17.17 -7.30 -0.33
CA ASN A 169 -16.89 -8.47 -1.16
C ASN A 169 -15.98 -9.50 -0.46
N PRO A 170 -16.35 -10.01 0.73
CA PRO A 170 -15.45 -10.82 1.56
C PRO A 170 -14.95 -12.08 0.85
N GLU A 171 -15.79 -12.71 0.03
CA GLU A 171 -15.45 -13.95 -0.68
C GLU A 171 -14.73 -13.75 -2.02
N LYS A 172 -14.72 -12.51 -2.56
CA LYS A 172 -14.15 -12.20 -3.88
C LYS A 172 -12.78 -11.53 -3.79
N PHE A 173 -12.24 -11.32 -2.58
CA PHE A 173 -10.97 -10.65 -2.40
C PHE A 173 -9.82 -11.42 -3.05
N SER A 174 -9.28 -10.84 -4.12
CA SER A 174 -8.00 -11.20 -4.69
C SER A 174 -7.28 -9.91 -5.06
N LEU A 175 -5.96 -9.86 -4.89
CA LEU A 175 -5.17 -8.67 -5.21
C LEU A 175 -5.47 -8.18 -6.64
N GLY A 176 -5.52 -9.08 -7.62
CA GLY A 176 -5.85 -8.75 -9.02
C GLY A 176 -7.25 -8.14 -9.24
N ARG A 177 -8.25 -8.47 -8.40
CA ARG A 177 -9.58 -7.84 -8.45
C ARG A 177 -9.64 -6.54 -7.65
N LEU A 178 -8.94 -6.47 -6.52
CA LEU A 178 -8.75 -5.23 -5.76
C LEU A 178 -8.25 -4.11 -6.70
N PHE A 179 -7.25 -4.41 -7.54
CA PHE A 179 -6.79 -3.45 -8.55
C PHE A 179 -7.87 -3.03 -9.54
N LYS A 180 -8.52 -4.00 -10.21
CA LYS A 180 -9.48 -3.69 -11.28
C LYS A 180 -10.70 -2.93 -10.79
N GLU A 181 -11.19 -3.27 -9.60
CA GLU A 181 -12.40 -2.65 -9.04
C GLU A 181 -12.06 -1.29 -8.42
N ILE A 182 -10.92 -1.13 -7.73
CA ILE A 182 -10.48 0.20 -7.25
C ILE A 182 -10.16 1.14 -8.42
N GLU A 183 -9.47 0.66 -9.46
CA GLU A 183 -9.21 1.46 -10.66
C GLU A 183 -10.52 1.91 -11.31
N LYS A 184 -11.51 1.02 -11.41
CA LYS A 184 -12.82 1.34 -11.97
C LYS A 184 -13.61 2.31 -11.10
N ASP A 185 -13.61 2.14 -9.79
CA ASP A 185 -14.36 3.01 -8.85
C ASP A 185 -13.73 4.41 -8.78
N LEU A 186 -12.40 4.52 -8.74
CA LEU A 186 -11.69 5.80 -8.82
C LEU A 186 -11.99 6.53 -10.14
N GLN A 187 -11.96 5.81 -11.28
CA GLN A 187 -12.33 6.38 -12.59
C GLN A 187 -13.79 6.86 -12.64
N ASN A 188 -14.74 6.11 -12.08
CA ASN A 188 -16.16 6.47 -12.07
C ASN A 188 -16.46 7.71 -11.20
N ASN A 189 -15.60 7.99 -10.21
CA ASN A 189 -15.75 9.10 -9.28
C ASN A 189 -14.96 10.37 -9.70
N GLY A 190 -14.48 10.43 -10.94
CA GLY A 190 -13.79 11.62 -11.47
C GLY A 190 -12.31 11.73 -11.09
N TRP A 191 -11.75 10.73 -10.39
CA TRP A 191 -10.35 10.72 -9.99
C TRP A 191 -9.46 10.21 -11.13
N GLN A 192 -8.39 10.95 -11.44
CA GLN A 192 -7.38 10.49 -12.40
C GLN A 192 -6.59 9.35 -11.78
N VAL A 193 -6.88 8.11 -12.19
CA VAL A 193 -6.05 6.95 -11.86
C VAL A 193 -4.74 7.07 -12.65
N PRO A 194 -3.59 7.21 -11.99
CA PRO A 194 -2.30 7.28 -12.67
C PRO A 194 -1.96 5.89 -13.20
N GLU A 195 -1.89 5.80 -14.52
CA GLU A 195 -1.33 4.70 -15.33
C GLU A 195 -0.84 3.47 -14.55
N LEU A 196 -1.80 2.56 -14.28
CA LEU A 196 -1.51 1.18 -13.94
C LEU A 196 -1.12 0.42 -15.22
N ARG A 197 0.14 0.57 -15.64
CA ARG A 197 0.96 -0.42 -16.37
C ARG A 197 2.13 0.27 -17.07
N GLY A 198 3.33 -0.31 -16.89
CA GLY A 198 4.32 -0.27 -17.97
C GLY A 198 3.65 -0.77 -19.25
N ASP A 199 3.71 0.04 -20.30
CA ASP A 199 3.11 -0.13 -21.62
C ASP A 199 1.58 -0.09 -21.69
N ARG A 200 1.01 1.13 -21.63
CA ARG A 200 -0.01 1.67 -22.58
C ARG A 200 -0.60 2.99 -22.05
N ALA A 201 0.13 4.07 -22.31
CA ALA A 201 -0.39 5.44 -22.23
C ALA A 201 -1.14 5.77 -23.54
N PHE A 202 -2.46 5.93 -23.50
CA PHE A 202 -3.16 6.75 -24.49
C PHE A 202 -4.26 7.56 -23.80
N GLN A 203 -4.06 8.88 -23.91
CA GLN A 203 -4.96 10.02 -23.69
C GLN A 203 -6.45 9.71 -23.70
N ILE A 204 -7.24 10.30 -22.78
CA ILE A 204 -8.51 11.01 -23.10
C ILE A 204 -8.76 12.13 -22.07
N PRO A 205 -9.32 13.29 -22.46
CA PRO A 205 -9.46 14.49 -21.65
C PRO A 205 -10.80 14.60 -20.93
N GLY A 206 -10.77 15.30 -19.78
CA GLY A 206 -11.88 16.15 -19.35
C GLY A 206 -12.89 15.55 -18.37
N LYS A 207 -13.00 16.30 -17.26
CA LYS A 207 -14.16 16.55 -16.40
C LYS A 207 -14.33 15.69 -15.14
N CYS A 208 -14.23 16.46 -14.05
CA CYS A 208 -15.05 16.49 -12.82
C CYS A 208 -15.17 15.19 -12.03
#